data_AF-A0A7W1C399-F1
#
_entry.id   AF-A0A7W1C399-F1
#
_cell.length_a   1.000
_cell.length_b   1.000
_cell.length_c   1.000
_cell.angle_alpha   90.00
_cell.angle_beta   90.00
_cell.angle_gamma   90.00
#
_symmetry.space_group_name_H-M   'P 1'
#
loop_
_entity.id
_entity.type
_entity.pdbx_description
1 polymer ?
#
loop_
_entity_poly.entity_id
_entity_poly.type
_entity_poly.pdbx_seq_one_letter_code
_entity_poly.pdbx_strand_id
1 'polypeptide(L)' 'MPVTAKLSRKFYDRLGDDIANELVDWFNAVDDTYRTQLRELNELNWNRFQAAMDGRFAASDLKMEQR' A
#
# COMPACT_ATOMS: atom_id res chain seq x y z
N MET A 1 11.72 -4.30 -2.03
CA MET A 1 12.91 -3.88 -1.27
C MET A 1 12.41 -3.32 0.06
N PRO A 2 12.53 -4.05 1.18
CA PRO A 2 12.18 -3.50 2.49
C PRO A 2 13.03 -2.25 2.73
N VAL A 3 12.41 -1.17 3.17
CA VAL A 3 13.15 0.02 3.63
C VAL A 3 13.49 -0.28 5.07
N THR A 4 14.72 -0.70 5.33
CA THR A 4 15.17 -0.91 6.71
C THR A 4 15.31 0.46 7.37
N ALA A 5 14.36 0.81 8.24
CA ALA A 5 14.53 1.95 9.12
C ALA A 5 15.83 1.75 9.93
N LYS A 6 16.73 2.73 9.91
CA LYS A 6 17.96 2.70 10.68
C LYS A 6 17.98 3.87 11.64
N LEU A 7 18.08 3.58 12.93
CA LEU A 7 18.26 4.61 13.94
C LEU A 7 19.72 5.06 13.99
N SER A 8 19.94 6.32 14.36
CA SER A 8 21.29 6.85 14.56
C SER A 8 21.94 6.21 15.79
N ARG A 9 23.27 6.13 15.84
CA ARG A 9 24.00 5.61 17.01
C ARG A 9 23.60 6.29 18.33
N LYS A 10 23.29 7.59 18.27
CA LYS A 10 22.81 8.36 19.44
C LYS A 10 21.52 7.82 20.05
N PHE A 11 20.67 7.15 19.28
CA PHE A 11 19.46 6.49 19.81
C PHE A 11 19.84 5.25 20.62
N TYR A 12 20.72 4.41 20.08
CA TYR A 12 21.28 3.24 20.76
C TYR A 12 21.99 3.64 22.06
N ASP A 13 22.80 4.69 22.03
CA ASP A 13 23.53 5.17 23.21
C ASP A 13 22.61 5.73 24.31
N ARG A 14 21.39 6.19 23.97
CA ARG A 14 20.45 6.82 24.91
C ARG A 14 19.36 5.88 25.42
N LEU A 15 18.88 4.98 24.56
CA LEU A 15 17.79 4.06 24.87
C LEU A 15 18.29 2.65 25.18
N GLY A 16 19.55 2.35 24.84
CA GLY A 16 20.08 1.00 24.85
C GLY A 16 19.78 0.25 23.56
N ASP A 17 20.58 -0.78 23.30
CA ASP A 17 20.49 -1.55 22.05
C ASP A 17 19.16 -2.30 21.93
N ASP A 18 18.65 -2.87 23.01
CA ASP A 18 17.40 -3.64 23.00
C ASP A 18 16.20 -2.77 22.62
N ILE A 19 16.01 -1.64 23.30
CA ILE A 19 14.89 -0.72 23.03
C ILE A 19 15.01 -0.11 21.62
N ALA A 20 16.22 0.25 21.19
CA ALA A 20 16.43 0.78 19.85
C ALA A 20 16.11 -0.25 18.76
N ASN A 21 16.45 -1.53 18.97
CA ASN A 21 16.11 -2.60 18.04
C ASN A 21 14.61 -2.88 18.01
N GLU A 22 13.92 -2.93 19.15
CA GLU A 22 12.46 -3.08 19.20
C GLU A 22 11.73 -1.96 18.43
N LEU A 23 12.21 -0.72 18.55
CA LEU A 23 11.66 0.41 17.79
C LEU A 23 11.87 0.26 16.28
N VAL A 24 13.05 -0.20 15.86
CA VAL A 24 13.33 -0.47 14.44
C VAL A 24 12.40 -1.55 13.90
N ASP A 25 12.23 -2.64 14.64
CA ASP A 25 11.35 -3.75 14.25
C ASP A 25 9.90 -3.30 14.15
N TRP A 26 9.42 -2.51 15.11
CA TRP A 26 8.09 -1.93 15.06
C TRP A 26 7.90 -1.01 13.85
N PHE A 27 8.85 -0.11 13.57
CA PHE A 27 8.77 0.77 12.40
C PHE A 27 8.72 0.00 11.09
N ASN A 28 9.53 -1.06 10.96
CA ASN A 28 9.53 -1.89 9.76
C ASN A 28 8.21 -2.64 9.60
N ALA A 29 7.62 -3.17 10.69
CA ALA A 29 6.33 -3.83 10.67
C ALA A 29 5.18 -2.86 10.28
N VAL A 30 5.23 -1.62 10.77
CA VAL A 30 4.27 -0.58 10.40
C VAL A 30 4.41 -0.19 8.92
N ASP A 31 5.62 0.01 8.41
CA ASP A 31 5.86 0.33 6.99
C ASP A 31 5.29 -0.77 6.07
N ASP A 32 5.58 -2.03 6.38
CA ASP A 32 5.10 -3.17 5.58
C ASP A 32 3.57 -3.28 5.60
N THR A 33 2.96 -3.07 6.77
CA THR A 33 1.50 -3.07 6.94
C THR A 33 0.85 -1.96 6.12
N TYR A 34 1.34 -0.72 6.23
CA TYR A 34 0.78 0.41 5.49
C TYR A 34 0.95 0.25 3.97
N ARG A 35 2.09 -0.26 3.50
CA ARG A 35 2.32 -0.52 2.07
C ARG A 35 1.40 -1.61 1.54
N THR A 36 1.16 -2.65 2.34
CA THR A 36 0.23 -3.72 2.00
C THR A 36 -1.19 -3.17 1.87
N GLN A 37 -1.66 -2.40 2.85
CA GLN A 37 -2.98 -1.77 2.80
C GLN A 37 -3.12 -0.81 1.60
N LEU A 38 -2.09 -0.01 1.31
CA LEU A 38 -2.10 0.89 0.14
C LEU A 38 -2.18 0.10 -1.17
N ARG A 39 -1.48 -1.03 -1.27
CA ARG A 39 -1.55 -1.91 -2.45
C ARG A 39 -2.95 -2.50 -2.61
N GLU A 40 -3.52 -3.05 -1.54
CA GLU A 40 -4.86 -3.64 -1.54
C GLU A 40 -5.93 -2.61 -1.93
N LEU A 41 -5.87 -1.39 -1.37
CA LEU A 41 -6.79 -0.31 -1.73
C LEU A 41 -6.65 0.09 -3.20
N ASN A 42 -5.42 0.14 -3.71
CA ASN A 42 -5.17 0.45 -5.12
C ASN A 42 -5.75 -0.63 -6.03
N GLU A 43 -5.51 -1.90 -5.72
CA GLU A 43 -6.02 -3.05 -6.47
C GLU A 43 -7.55 -3.10 -6.47
N LEU A 44 -8.19 -2.88 -5.31
CA LEU A 44 -9.64 -2.78 -5.20
C LEU A 44 -10.20 -1.63 -6.05
N ASN A 45 -9.58 -0.46 -6.00
CA ASN A 45 -10.00 0.70 -6.79
C ASN A 45 -9.80 0.46 -8.29
N TRP A 46 -8.72 -0.20 -8.69
CA TRP A 46 -8.46 -0.56 -10.08
C TRP A 46 -9.50 -1.53 -10.61
N ASN A 47 -9.85 -2.57 -9.84
CA ASN A 47 -10.88 -3.53 -10.20
C ASN A 47 -12.25 -2.87 -10.37
N ARG A 48 -12.61 -1.93 -9.46
CA ARG A 48 -13.84 -1.14 -9.57
C ARG A 48 -13.82 -0.24 -10.81
N PHE A 49 -12.69 0.38 -11.11
CA PHE A 49 -12.54 1.22 -12.29
C PHE A 49 -12.70 0.41 -13.58
N GLN A 50 -12.05 -0.75 -13.67
CA GLN A 50 -12.16 -1.65 -14.82
C GLN A 50 -13.61 -2.08 -15.02
N ALA A 51 -14.29 -2.54 -13.96
CA ALA A 51 -15.70 -2.93 -14.05
C ALA A 51 -16.61 -1.78 -14.50
N ALA A 52 -16.35 -0.56 -14.04
CA ALA A 52 -17.09 0.62 -14.47
C ALA A 52 -16.82 0.99 -15.93
N MET A 53 -15.59 0.82 -16.42
CA MET A 53 -15.24 1.04 -17.82
C MET A 53 -15.90 0.00 -18.73
N ASP A 54 -15.80 -1.28 -18.38
CA ASP A 54 -16.42 -2.37 -19.14
C ASP A 54 -17.94 -2.19 -19.23
N GLY A 55 -18.59 -1.82 -18.12
CA GLY A 55 -20.01 -1.50 -18.11
C GLY A 55 -20.38 -0.30 -19.00
N ARG A 56 -19.52 0.73 -19.09
CA ARG A 56 -19.73 1.87 -20.00
C ARG A 56 -19.54 1.50 -21.46
N PHE A 57 -18.58 0.64 -21.78
CA PHE A 57 -18.38 0.14 -23.14
C PHE A 57 -19.57 -0.71 -23.58
N ALA A 58 -19.99 -1.68 -22.75
CA ALA A 58 -21.17 -2.49 -23.03
C ALA A 58 -22.43 -1.64 -23.24
N ALA A 59 -22.64 -0.61 -22.41
CA ALA A 59 -23.74 0.33 -22.58
C ALA A 59 -23.63 1.18 -23.86
N SER A 60 -22.42 1.44 -24.35
CA SER A 60 -22.19 2.18 -25.59
C SER A 60 -22.43 1.30 -26.81
N ASP A 61 -21.98 0.05 -26.78
CA ASP A 61 -22.21 -0.93 -27.85
C ASP A 61 -23.71 -1.15 -28.07
N LEU A 62 -24.47 -1.34 -26.99
CA LEU A 62 -25.94 -1.46 -27.05
C LEU A 62 -26.61 -0.23 -27.69
N LYS A 63 -26.08 0.98 -27.45
CA LYS A 63 -26.61 2.19 -28.09
C LYS A 63 -26.24 2.29 -29.57
N MET A 64 -25.10 1.73 -29.98
CA MET A 64 -24.69 1.67 -31.38
C MET A 64 -25.52 0.65 -32.15
N GLU A 65 -25.84 -0.51 -31.55
CA GLU A 65 -26.73 -1.52 -32.15
C GLU A 65 -28.19 -1.04 -32.31
N GLN A 66 -28.63 -0.09 -31.49
CA GLN A 66 -29.97 0.51 -31.56
C GLN A 66 -30.09 1.62 -32.63
N ARG A 67 -29.00 1.98 -33.33
CA ARG A 67 -28.98 2.99 -34.40
C ARG A 67 -28.96 2.36 -35.78
#